data_AF-A0A9P9YZT3-F1
#
_entry.id   AF-A0A9P9YZT3-F1
#
_cell.length_a   1.000
_cell.length_b   1.000
_cell.length_c   1.000
_cell.angle_alpha   90.00
_cell.angle_beta   90.00
_cell.angle_gamma   90.00
#
_symmetry.space_group_name_H-M   'P 1'
#
loop_
_entity.id
_entity.type
_entity.pdbx_description
1 polymer ?
#
loop_
_entity_poly.entity_id
_entity_poly.type
_entity_poly.pdbx_seq_one_letter_code
_entity_poly.pdbx_strand_id
1 'polypeptide(L)'
;MAHCQLYILAFVLVTVMWTVHPVEGYFPELLGFFLHCSNDEIGSFCAECERACGQRETIDCVKTCRFGCICKTGRIRKFGICIPIAQCDERTPLTNEYTSTVIVIVHQKAT
;
A
#
# COMPACT_ATOMS: atom_id res chain seq x y z
N MET A 1 -11.41 -50.05 -11.98
CA MET A 1 -10.42 -49.35 -11.13
C MET A 1 -10.17 -47.88 -11.51
N ALA A 2 -10.46 -47.43 -12.75
CA ALA A 2 -10.26 -46.03 -13.16
C ALA A 2 -11.31 -45.02 -12.62
N HIS A 3 -12.55 -45.45 -12.40
CA HIS A 3 -13.63 -44.59 -11.89
C HIS A 3 -13.39 -44.07 -10.46
N CYS A 4 -12.68 -44.83 -9.63
CA CYS A 4 -12.32 -44.45 -8.27
C CYS A 4 -11.26 -43.33 -8.27
N GLN A 5 -10.29 -43.42 -9.19
CA GLN A 5 -9.24 -42.41 -9.34
C GLN A 5 -9.82 -41.06 -9.78
N LEU A 6 -10.75 -41.07 -10.74
CA LEU A 6 -11.41 -39.85 -11.20
C LEU A 6 -12.24 -39.18 -10.10
N TYR A 7 -12.91 -39.98 -9.26
CA TYR A 7 -13.67 -39.49 -8.11
C TYR A 7 -12.77 -38.86 -7.04
N ILE A 8 -11.65 -39.51 -6.71
CA ILE A 8 -10.67 -38.97 -5.76
C ILE A 8 -10.09 -37.65 -6.28
N LEU A 9 -9.72 -37.59 -7.56
CA LEU A 9 -9.22 -36.36 -8.19
C LEU A 9 -10.27 -35.24 -8.16
N ALA A 10 -11.53 -35.54 -8.47
CA ALA A 10 -12.62 -34.57 -8.40
C ALA A 10 -12.83 -34.05 -6.97
N PHE A 11 -12.78 -34.93 -5.97
CA PHE A 11 -12.91 -34.54 -4.56
C PHE A 11 -11.75 -33.65 -4.10
N VAL A 12 -10.50 -33.98 -4.49
CA VAL A 12 -9.32 -33.16 -4.17
C VAL A 12 -9.40 -31.79 -4.85
N LEU A 13 -9.81 -31.71 -6.12
CA LEU A 13 -9.95 -30.43 -6.81
C LEU A 13 -11.04 -29.57 -6.19
N VAL A 14 -12.18 -30.17 -5.83
CA VAL A 14 -13.25 -29.47 -5.13
C VAL A 14 -12.73 -28.97 -3.78
N THR A 15 -12.19 -29.82 -2.91
CA THR A 15 -11.71 -29.39 -1.58
C THR A 15 -10.61 -28.33 -1.66
N VAL A 16 -9.71 -28.41 -2.63
CA VAL A 16 -8.70 -27.36 -2.87
C VAL A 16 -9.38 -26.03 -3.20
N MET A 17 -10.40 -26.01 -4.07
CA MET A 17 -11.17 -24.79 -4.37
C MET A 17 -11.93 -24.23 -3.15
N TRP A 18 -12.43 -25.07 -2.24
CA TRP A 18 -13.06 -24.60 -0.99
C TRP A 18 -12.05 -24.08 0.05
N THR A 19 -10.77 -24.49 -0.04
CA THR A 19 -9.70 -23.94 0.80
C THR A 19 -9.07 -22.66 0.25
N VAL A 20 -9.40 -22.27 -1.00
CA VAL A 20 -9.04 -20.96 -1.53
C VAL A 20 -10.02 -19.92 -0.95
N HIS A 21 -9.82 -19.57 0.32
CA HIS A 21 -10.31 -18.27 0.79
C HIS A 21 -9.74 -17.18 -0.14
N PRO A 22 -10.52 -16.15 -0.50
CA PRO A 22 -10.01 -15.04 -1.31
C PRO A 22 -8.80 -14.43 -0.60
N VAL A 23 -7.66 -14.70 -1.23
CA VAL A 23 -6.29 -14.29 -0.96
C VAL A 23 -6.17 -12.97 -0.18
N GLU A 24 -6.18 -13.04 1.15
CA GLU A 24 -5.59 -12.00 1.99
C GLU A 24 -4.05 -12.18 1.93
N GLY A 25 -3.40 -11.57 0.93
CA GLY A 25 -1.96 -11.30 0.99
C GLY A 25 -1.11 -11.71 -0.21
N TYR A 26 -1.31 -12.87 -0.83
CA TYR A 26 -0.41 -13.32 -1.92
C TYR A 26 -0.56 -12.49 -3.21
N PHE A 27 -1.80 -12.14 -3.57
CA PHE A 27 -2.07 -11.43 -4.82
C PHE A 27 -1.56 -9.97 -4.82
N PRO A 28 -1.77 -9.17 -3.74
CA PRO A 28 -1.22 -7.82 -3.65
C PRO A 28 0.31 -7.77 -3.69
N GLU A 29 1.00 -8.74 -3.09
CA GLU A 29 2.46 -8.79 -3.11
C GLU A 29 2.99 -9.15 -4.51
N LEU A 30 2.37 -10.11 -5.20
CA LEU A 30 2.72 -10.46 -6.57
C LEU A 30 2.51 -9.27 -7.52
N LEU A 31 1.37 -8.58 -7.39
CA LEU A 31 1.09 -7.37 -8.17
C LEU A 31 2.12 -6.27 -7.88
N GLY A 32 2.53 -6.12 -6.61
CA GLY A 32 3.56 -5.19 -6.20
C GLY A 32 4.91 -5.47 -6.85
N PHE A 33 5.28 -6.75 -6.99
CA PHE A 33 6.48 -7.17 -7.71
C PHE A 33 6.43 -6.78 -9.18
N PHE A 34 5.34 -7.06 -9.89
CA PHE A 34 5.19 -6.66 -11.30
C PHE A 34 5.25 -5.15 -11.50
N LEU A 35 4.64 -4.39 -10.59
CA LEU A 35 4.62 -2.92 -10.62
C LEU A 35 5.92 -2.28 -10.08
N HIS A 36 6.90 -3.08 -9.62
CA HIS A 36 8.14 -2.58 -9.00
C HIS A 36 7.88 -1.64 -7.81
N CYS A 37 6.95 -2.01 -6.93
CA CYS A 37 6.68 -1.26 -5.70
C CYS A 37 7.85 -1.34 -4.71
N SER A 38 7.96 -0.34 -3.83
CA SER A 38 8.94 -0.34 -2.75
C SER A 38 8.64 -1.42 -1.68
N ASN A 39 9.62 -1.73 -0.83
CA ASN A 39 9.48 -2.75 0.22
C ASN A 39 8.36 -2.44 1.23
N ASP A 40 7.98 -1.17 1.39
CA ASP A 40 6.91 -0.71 2.29
C ASP A 40 5.55 -0.57 1.59
N GLU A 41 5.46 -1.04 0.34
CA GLU A 41 4.29 -0.93 -0.51
C GLU A 41 3.81 -2.31 -1.00
N ILE A 42 2.56 -2.37 -1.46
CA ILE A 42 1.93 -3.52 -2.11
C ILE A 42 1.20 -3.05 -3.37
N GLY A 43 0.98 -3.97 -4.32
CA GLY A 43 0.20 -3.69 -5.50
C GLY A 43 -1.30 -3.58 -5.17
N SER A 44 -1.96 -2.59 -5.78
CA SER A 44 -3.40 -2.37 -5.69
C SER A 44 -3.98 -2.14 -7.09
N PHE A 45 -5.25 -2.52 -7.26
CA PHE A 45 -6.04 -2.20 -8.44
C PHE A 45 -6.52 -0.74 -8.45
N CYS A 46 -6.56 -0.09 -7.28
CA CYS A 46 -6.99 1.30 -7.09
C CYS A 46 -6.01 2.01 -6.16
N ALA A 47 -4.84 2.39 -6.67
CA ALA A 47 -3.81 3.03 -5.85
C ALA A 47 -4.15 4.49 -5.50
N GLU A 48 -4.83 5.21 -6.39
CA GLU A 48 -5.23 6.62 -6.21
C GLU A 48 -6.21 6.82 -5.04
N CYS A 49 -6.82 5.75 -4.54
CA CYS A 49 -7.69 5.76 -3.38
C CYS A 49 -6.95 5.87 -2.04
N GLU A 50 -5.64 5.60 -2.04
CA GLU A 50 -4.82 5.75 -0.84
C GLU A 50 -4.81 7.22 -0.41
N ARG A 51 -5.12 7.46 0.86
CA ARG A 51 -5.00 8.80 1.44
C ARG A 51 -3.55 9.10 1.80
N ALA A 52 -3.12 10.31 1.52
CA ALA A 52 -1.87 10.84 2.04
C ALA A 52 -2.05 11.44 3.44
N CYS A 53 -0.95 11.50 4.20
CA CYS A 53 -0.89 12.14 5.50
C CYS A 53 -1.29 13.62 5.41
N GLY A 54 -2.23 14.06 6.25
CA GLY A 54 -2.75 15.43 6.27
C GLY A 54 -3.78 15.75 5.16
N GLN A 55 -4.11 14.78 4.30
CA GLN A 55 -5.12 14.98 3.26
C GLN A 55 -6.54 14.89 3.85
N ARG A 56 -7.23 16.03 3.89
CA ARG A 56 -8.64 16.13 4.37
C ARG A 56 -9.68 15.94 3.27
N GLU A 57 -9.28 16.10 2.02
CA GLU A 57 -10.17 16.02 0.87
C GLU A 57 -10.67 14.59 0.63
N THR A 58 -11.94 14.46 0.23
CA THR A 58 -12.53 13.18 -0.13
C THR A 58 -12.06 12.77 -1.53
N ILE A 59 -11.41 11.61 -1.63
CA ILE A 59 -11.01 11.03 -2.91
C ILE A 59 -12.19 10.28 -3.52
N ASP A 60 -12.62 10.66 -4.74
CA ASP A 60 -13.65 9.96 -5.50
C ASP A 60 -13.07 8.75 -6.24
N CYS A 61 -12.88 7.67 -5.47
CA CYS A 61 -12.32 6.40 -5.94
C CYS A 61 -12.98 5.80 -7.18
N VAL A 62 -14.28 6.03 -7.37
CA VAL A 62 -15.03 5.39 -8.46
C VAL A 62 -14.56 5.90 -9.82
N LYS A 63 -14.07 7.14 -9.89
CA LYS A 63 -13.62 7.78 -11.14
C LYS A 63 -12.13 7.68 -11.39
N THR A 64 -11.31 7.49 -10.36
CA THR A 64 -9.85 7.63 -10.45
C THR A 64 -9.07 6.35 -10.17
N CYS A 65 -9.74 5.23 -9.92
CA CYS A 65 -9.08 3.95 -9.67
C CYS A 65 -8.16 3.53 -10.83
N ARG A 66 -6.86 3.43 -10.57
CA ARG A 66 -5.87 2.80 -11.44
C ARG A 66 -4.98 1.85 -10.66
N PHE A 67 -4.35 0.94 -11.41
CA PHE A 67 -3.34 0.06 -10.87
C PHE A 67 -2.13 0.84 -10.38
N GLY A 68 -1.61 0.49 -9.21
CA GLY A 68 -0.41 1.13 -8.66
C GLY A 68 0.01 0.56 -7.31
N CYS A 69 0.90 1.25 -6.64
CA CYS A 69 1.46 0.86 -5.34
C CYS A 69 0.78 1.65 -4.20
N ILE A 70 0.38 0.95 -3.15
CA ILE A 70 -0.14 1.55 -1.90
C ILE A 70 0.72 1.12 -0.72
N CYS A 71 0.77 1.93 0.33
CA CYS A 71 1.44 1.61 1.57
C CYS A 71 0.85 0.37 2.24
N LYS A 72 1.72 -0.44 2.83
CA LYS A 72 1.33 -1.58 3.67
C LYS A 72 0.44 -1.14 4.84
N THR A 73 -0.36 -2.08 5.34
CA THR A 73 -1.23 -1.87 6.51
C THR A 73 -0.48 -1.25 7.68
N GLY A 74 -1.07 -0.23 8.30
CA GLY A 74 -0.46 0.50 9.43
C GLY A 74 0.50 1.64 9.01
N ARG A 75 0.67 1.87 7.71
CA ARG A 75 1.46 2.98 7.16
C ARG A 75 0.58 3.92 6.32
N ILE A 76 1.08 5.13 6.08
CA ILE A 76 0.42 6.17 5.31
C ILE A 76 1.45 6.94 4.48
N ARG A 77 1.07 7.39 3.28
CA ARG A 77 1.99 8.10 2.39
C ARG A 77 2.21 9.54 2.85
N LYS A 78 3.46 9.97 3.00
CA LYS A 78 3.86 11.37 3.27
C LYS A 78 5.07 11.69 2.40
N PHE A 79 5.01 12.74 1.59
CA PHE A 79 6.09 13.13 0.66
C PHE A 79 6.62 11.96 -0.22
N GLY A 80 5.72 11.11 -0.70
CA GLY A 80 6.07 9.97 -1.55
C GLY A 80 6.56 8.72 -0.81
N ILE A 81 6.80 8.77 0.51
CA ILE A 81 7.25 7.63 1.32
C ILE A 81 6.16 7.12 2.27
N CYS A 82 6.17 5.82 2.56
CA CYS A 82 5.24 5.19 3.50
C CYS A 82 5.78 5.24 4.93
N ILE A 83 5.19 6.09 5.76
CA ILE A 83 5.54 6.24 7.18
C ILE A 83 4.51 5.53 8.08
N PRO A 84 4.88 5.09 9.29
CA PRO A 84 3.90 4.63 10.27
C PRO A 84 2.84 5.70 10.53
N ILE A 85 1.57 5.30 10.63
CA ILE A 85 0.45 6.24 10.85
C ILE A 85 0.67 7.12 12.08
N ALA A 86 1.27 6.58 13.14
CA ALA A 86 1.61 7.32 14.36
C ALA A 86 2.58 8.51 14.15
N GLN A 87 3.32 8.53 13.04
CA GLN A 87 4.24 9.62 12.67
C GLN A 87 3.57 10.66 11.77
N CYS A 88 2.30 10.47 11.42
CA CYS A 88 1.54 11.45 10.66
C CYS A 88 1.06 12.57 11.59
N ASP A 89 1.93 13.56 11.82
CA ASP A 89 1.52 14.81 12.45
C ASP A 89 0.58 15.58 11.49
N GLU A 90 -0.68 15.74 11.90
CA GLU A 90 -1.70 16.50 11.16
C GLU A 90 -1.36 17.99 10.96
N ARG A 91 -0.27 18.48 11.57
CA ARG A 91 0.11 19.90 11.59
C ARG A 91 1.10 20.32 10.51
N THR A 92 1.55 19.44 9.62
CA THR A 92 2.37 19.88 8.47
C THR A 92 1.48 20.24 7.28
N PRO A 93 1.27 21.53 6.97
CA PRO A 93 0.61 21.92 5.74
C PRO A 93 1.46 21.50 4.53
N LEU A 94 0.80 20.98 3.50
CA LEU A 94 1.34 20.79 2.15
C LEU A 94 1.68 22.17 1.57
N THR A 95 2.82 22.73 1.98
CA THR A 95 3.35 23.94 1.36
C THR A 95 4.36 23.50 0.31
N ASN A 96 3.95 23.69 -0.94
CA ASN A 96 4.79 23.58 -2.10
C ASN A 96 5.73 24.77 -2.07
N GLU A 97 6.85 24.69 -1.37
CA GLU A 97 7.94 25.64 -1.58
C GLU A 97 9.30 24.92 -1.51
N TYR A 98 9.64 24.35 -2.65
CA TYR A 98 11.02 24.06 -3.00
C TYR A 98 11.73 25.40 -3.20
N THR A 99 12.22 26.00 -2.12
CA THR A 99 13.33 26.95 -2.20
C THR A 99 14.36 26.59 -1.15
N SER A 100 15.52 26.19 -1.69
CA SER A 100 16.79 26.03 -1.02
C SER A 100 17.06 27.12 0.03
N THR A 101 17.86 26.75 1.02
CA THR A 101 18.55 27.61 2.00
C THR A 101 17.77 27.97 3.27
N VAL A 102 17.68 27.01 4.20
CA VAL A 102 17.87 27.34 5.61
C VAL A 102 18.85 26.34 6.19
N ILE A 103 20.13 26.72 6.14
CA ILE A 103 21.14 26.18 7.05
C ILE A 103 20.75 26.71 8.43
N VAL A 104 19.94 25.95 9.19
CA VAL A 104 19.86 26.18 10.63
C VAL A 104 21.16 25.62 11.22
N ILE A 105 22.20 26.46 11.25
CA ILE A 105 23.36 26.21 12.08
C ILE A 105 22.85 26.30 13.53
N VAL A 106 22.44 25.18 14.11
CA VAL A 106 22.23 25.06 15.56
C VAL A 106 23.61 24.92 16.20
N HIS A 107 24.30 26.04 16.33
CA HIS A 107 25.44 26.29 17.22
C HIS A 107 25.45 27.83 17.35
N GLN A 108 25.25 28.47 18.50
CA GLN A 108 25.91 28.22 19.78
C GLN A 108 25.04 28.67 20.97
N LYS A 109 25.20 27.89 22.04
CA LYS A 109 24.96 28.22 23.45
C LYS A 109 26.06 29.17 23.96
N ALA A 110 25.72 29.94 25.00
CA ALA A 110 26.57 30.82 25.83
C ALA A 110 27.02 32.12 25.13
N THR A 111 26.79 33.30 25.69
CA THR A 111 27.21 33.76 27.03
C THR A 111 26.30 34.88 27.52
#